data_AF-A0A9D6L9Z2-F1
#
_entry.id   AF-A0A9D6L9Z2-F1
#
_cell.length_a   1.000
_cell.length_b   1.000
_cell.length_c   1.000
_cell.angle_alpha   90.00
_cell.angle_beta   90.00
_cell.angle_gamma   90.00
#
_symmetry.space_group_name_H-M   'P 1'
#
loop_
_entity.id
_entity.type
_entity.pdbx_description
1 polymer ?
#
loop_
_entity_poly.entity_id
_entity_poly.type
_entity_poly.pdbx_seq_one_letter_code
_entity_poly.pdbx_strand_id
1 'polypeptide(L)'
;MENQYQKVVSVSYVAFAALIAFLSLIVLMKLSSTYDLESKVKSAELIIRVLSVGVGGLVFAGLYTNTKANTFMNEVAVELLTKVTSPTSKDTFQATFVVIITVILAGLVFAFFDWMFVIGLQWFWSGAQRLFS
;
A
#
# COMPACT_ATOMS: atom_id res chain seq x y z
N MET A 1 17.67 21.64 3.60
CA MET A 1 17.12 20.36 3.10
C MET A 1 17.23 19.28 4.20
N GLU A 2 18.40 19.09 4.84
CA GLU A 2 18.64 18.14 5.95
C GLU A 2 17.54 18.06 7.05
N ASN A 3 17.07 19.23 7.51
CA ASN A 3 16.12 19.34 8.62
C ASN A 3 14.71 18.79 8.29
N GLN A 4 14.31 18.74 7.01
CA GLN A 4 13.00 18.21 6.63
C GLN A 4 12.96 16.68 6.71
N TYR A 5 14.04 16.00 6.33
CA TYR A 5 14.13 14.54 6.37
C TYR A 5 14.07 14.01 7.81
N GLN A 6 14.83 14.63 8.72
CA GLN A 6 14.84 14.23 10.13
C GLN A 6 13.48 14.38 10.82
N LYS A 7 12.69 15.38 10.42
CA LYS A 7 11.32 15.54 10.93
C LYS A 7 10.40 14.41 10.46
N VAL A 8 10.45 14.06 9.17
CA VAL A 8 9.65 12.96 8.62
C VAL A 8 10.00 11.63 9.29
N VAL A 9 11.29 11.34 9.43
CA VAL A 9 11.77 10.11 10.09
C VAL A 9 11.32 10.06 11.56
N SER A 10 11.45 11.16 12.30
CA SER A 10 11.02 11.21 13.71
C SER A 10 9.50 11.04 13.85
N VAL A 11 8.71 11.66 12.98
CA VAL A 11 7.24 11.50 12.95
C VAL A 11 6.88 10.04 12.61
N SER A 12 7.54 9.41 11.65
CA SER A 12 7.32 8.00 11.31
C SER A 12 7.62 7.08 12.49
N TYR A 13 8.68 7.33 13.26
CA TYR A 13 8.98 6.55 14.46
C TYR A 13 7.96 6.77 15.59
N VAL A 14 7.51 8.00 15.80
CA VAL A 14 6.46 8.29 16.79
C VAL A 14 5.16 7.60 16.39
N ALA A 15 4.78 7.66 15.11
CA ALA A 15 3.58 6.99 14.60
C ALA A 15 3.67 5.47 14.76
N PHE A 16 4.82 4.87 14.45
CA PHE A 16 5.04 3.44 14.63
C PHE A 16 5.00 3.03 16.12
N ALA A 17 5.65 3.79 17.00
CA ALA A 17 5.61 3.57 18.43
C ALA A 17 4.19 3.69 19.01
N ALA A 18 3.40 4.66 18.53
CA ALA A 18 2.00 4.81 18.90
C ALA A 18 1.14 3.62 18.44
N LEU A 19 1.38 3.09 17.24
CA LEU A 19 0.69 1.88 16.76
C LEU A 19 1.03 0.66 17.61
N ILE A 20 2.29 0.49 18.01
CA ILE A 20 2.70 -0.60 18.91
C ILE A 20 2.10 -0.43 20.31
N ALA A 21 2.04 0.79 20.84
CA ALA A 21 1.37 1.08 22.10
C ALA A 21 -0.13 0.76 22.02
N PHE A 22 -0.78 1.07 20.90
CA PHE A 22 -2.20 0.77 20.69
C PHE A 22 -2.47 -0.73 20.53
N LEU A 23 -1.65 -1.44 19.74
CA LEU A 23 -1.75 -2.88 19.56
C LEU A 23 -1.53 -3.63 20.89
N SER A 24 -0.51 -3.25 21.65
CA SER A 24 -0.25 -3.84 22.97
C SER A 24 -1.41 -3.58 23.93
N LEU A 25 -2.03 -2.40 23.91
CA LEU A 25 -3.23 -2.11 24.70
C LEU A 25 -4.37 -3.08 24.34
N ILE A 26 -4.70 -3.24 23.07
CA ILE A 26 -5.78 -4.14 22.63
C ILE A 26 -5.52 -5.58 23.09
N VAL A 27 -4.29 -6.07 22.89
CA VAL A 27 -3.92 -7.43 23.26
C VAL A 27 -4.02 -7.63 24.78
N LEU A 28 -3.46 -6.71 25.56
CA LEU A 28 -3.47 -6.80 27.03
C LEU A 28 -4.88 -6.65 27.60
N MET A 29 -5.73 -5.79 27.04
CA MET A 29 -7.14 -5.67 27.44
C MET A 29 -7.91 -6.96 27.15
N LYS A 30 -7.71 -7.56 25.97
CA LYS A 30 -8.35 -8.83 25.61
C LYS A 30 -7.88 -9.97 26.52
N LEU A 31 -6.59 -10.00 26.84
CA LEU A 31 -6.04 -10.97 27.80
C LEU A 31 -6.62 -10.76 29.20
N SER A 32 -6.70 -9.51 29.66
CA SER A 32 -7.26 -9.14 30.96
C SER A 32 -8.71 -9.59 31.13
N SER A 33 -9.52 -9.38 30.10
CA SER A 33 -10.92 -9.82 30.07
C SER A 33 -11.06 -11.34 30.05
N THR A 34 -10.16 -12.06 29.36
CA THR A 34 -10.20 -13.53 29.28
C THR A 34 -9.87 -14.19 30.62
N TYR A 35 -8.97 -13.59 31.41
CA TYR A 35 -8.54 -14.11 32.72
C TYR A 35 -9.23 -13.43 33.91
N ASP A 36 -10.23 -12.59 33.65
CA ASP A 36 -11.01 -11.85 34.66
C ASP A 36 -10.13 -11.12 35.69
N LEU A 37 -9.02 -10.54 35.21
CA LEU A 37 -8.00 -9.86 36.01
C LEU A 37 -8.53 -8.59 36.70
N GLU A 38 -9.62 -8.04 36.16
CA GLU A 38 -10.31 -6.86 36.67
C GLU A 38 -11.02 -7.12 38.01
N SER A 39 -11.54 -8.35 38.20
CA SER A 39 -12.18 -8.76 39.46
C SER A 39 -11.18 -8.88 40.63
N LYS A 40 -9.91 -9.17 40.33
CA LYS A 40 -8.84 -9.36 41.32
C LYS A 40 -8.05 -8.10 41.62
N VAL A 41 -7.90 -7.20 40.66
CA VAL A 41 -7.08 -5.99 40.82
C VAL A 41 -7.84 -4.77 40.30
N LYS A 42 -8.34 -3.94 41.23
CA LYS A 42 -9.08 -2.69 40.95
C LYS A 42 -8.34 -1.69 40.05
N SER A 43 -7.02 -1.85 39.87
CA SER A 43 -6.18 -0.97 39.05
C SER A 43 -5.57 -1.68 37.83
N ALA A 44 -6.08 -2.87 37.46
CA ALA A 44 -5.57 -3.63 36.31
C ALA A 44 -5.58 -2.80 35.02
N GLU A 45 -6.67 -2.06 34.77
CA GLU A 45 -6.80 -1.23 33.57
C GLU A 45 -5.72 -0.14 33.50
N LEU A 46 -5.46 0.55 34.62
CA LEU A 46 -4.43 1.60 34.69
C LEU A 46 -3.03 1.01 34.47
N ILE A 47 -2.74 -0.14 35.08
CA ILE A 47 -1.47 -0.86 34.91
C ILE A 47 -1.29 -1.25 33.44
N ILE A 48 -2.32 -1.83 32.81
CA ILE A 48 -2.28 -2.23 31.40
C ILE A 48 -2.01 -1.02 30.49
N ARG A 49 -2.67 0.12 30.74
CA ARG A 49 -2.50 1.33 29.95
C ARG A 49 -1.09 1.92 30.10
N VAL A 50 -0.54 1.95 31.32
CA VAL A 50 0.83 2.41 31.55
C VAL A 50 1.84 1.47 30.89
N LEU A 51 1.61 0.17 30.97
CA LEU A 51 2.49 -0.85 30.40
C LEU A 51 2.48 -0.80 28.86
N SER A 52 1.32 -0.61 28.24
CA SER A 52 1.22 -0.49 26.77
C SER A 52 1.91 0.76 26.25
N VAL A 53 1.77 1.91 26.94
CA VAL A 53 2.50 3.14 26.61
C VAL A 53 4.01 2.96 26.83
N GLY A 54 4.40 2.28 27.91
CA GLY A 54 5.80 1.95 28.20
C GLY A 54 6.45 1.11 27.10
N VAL A 55 5.76 0.07 26.62
CA VAL A 55 6.23 -0.76 25.50
C VAL A 55 6.41 0.08 24.23
N GLY A 56 5.46 0.95 23.90
CA GLY A 56 5.61 1.88 22.77
C GLY A 56 6.82 2.81 22.92
N GLY A 57 7.03 3.36 24.12
CA GLY A 57 8.18 4.21 24.44
C GLY A 57 9.52 3.49 24.32
N LEU A 58 9.61 2.24 24.79
CA LEU A 58 10.81 1.41 24.66
C LEU A 58 11.13 1.11 23.19
N VAL A 59 10.12 0.82 22.38
CA VAL A 59 10.28 0.61 20.94
C VAL A 59 10.77 1.89 20.26
N PHE A 60 10.21 3.05 20.62
CA PHE A 60 10.69 4.33 20.11
C PHE A 60 12.16 4.58 20.45
N ALA A 61 12.56 4.38 21.71
CA ALA A 61 13.95 4.54 22.13
C ALA A 61 14.89 3.56 21.42
N GLY A 62 14.45 2.31 21.22
CA GLY A 62 15.21 1.29 20.51
C GLY A 62 15.41 1.62 19.02
N LEU A 63 14.39 2.14 18.34
CA LEU A 63 14.52 2.58 16.95
C LEU A 63 15.39 3.84 16.84
N TYR A 64 15.20 4.82 17.73
CA TYR A 64 15.92 6.09 17.66
C TYR A 64 17.42 5.95 17.90
N THR A 65 17.82 5.01 18.75
CA THR A 65 19.25 4.75 19.06
C THR A 65 19.94 3.85 18.03
N ASN A 66 19.18 3.19 17.14
CA ASN A 66 19.76 2.29 16.16
C ASN A 66 20.22 3.04 14.90
N THR A 67 21.54 3.10 14.71
CA THR A 67 22.16 3.78 13.56
C THR A 67 21.76 3.16 12.22
N LYS A 68 21.61 1.83 12.13
CA LYS A 68 21.20 1.17 10.88
C LYS A 68 19.78 1.56 10.47
N ALA A 69 18.87 1.62 11.44
CA ALA A 69 17.49 2.03 11.20
C ALA A 69 17.43 3.49 10.74
N ASN A 70 18.20 4.36 11.39
CA ASN A 70 18.27 5.78 11.03
C ASN A 70 18.87 6.01 9.64
N THR A 71 19.93 5.30 9.27
CA THR A 71 20.51 5.41 7.91
C THR A 71 19.50 4.98 6.86
N PHE A 72 18.87 3.82 7.01
CA PHE A 72 17.86 3.33 6.07
C PHE A 72 16.66 4.28 5.96
N MET A 73 16.15 4.79 7.08
CA MET A 73 15.02 5.71 7.07
C MET A 73 15.34 7.05 6.43
N ASN A 74 16.57 7.54 6.58
CA ASN A 74 17.01 8.74 5.86
C ASN A 74 17.10 8.50 4.35
N GLU A 75 17.60 7.34 3.91
CA GLU A 75 17.61 6.96 2.49
C GLU A 75 16.19 6.91 1.91
N VAL A 76 15.27 6.23 2.60
CA VAL A 76 13.85 6.14 2.18
C VAL A 76 13.19 7.52 2.16
N ALA A 77 13.46 8.37 3.16
CA ALA A 77 12.93 9.74 3.18
C ALA A 77 13.47 10.57 2.01
N VAL A 78 14.75 10.40 1.66
CA VAL A 78 15.34 11.05 0.48
C VAL A 78 14.69 10.54 -0.80
N GLU A 79 14.58 9.23 -0.99
CA GLU A 79 13.92 8.67 -2.17
C GLU A 79 12.46 9.11 -2.30
N LEU A 80 11.68 9.04 -1.22
CA LEU A 80 10.28 9.46 -1.24
C LEU A 80 10.10 10.95 -1.52
N LEU A 81 10.94 11.82 -0.94
CA LEU A 81 10.76 13.26 -1.08
C LEU A 81 11.41 13.85 -2.34
N THR A 82 12.43 13.20 -2.90
CA THR A 82 13.16 13.73 -4.07
C THR A 82 12.87 12.97 -5.36
N LYS A 83 12.62 11.66 -5.27
CA LYS A 83 12.51 10.78 -6.44
C LYS A 83 11.05 10.43 -6.74
N VAL A 84 10.21 10.32 -5.73
CA VAL A 84 8.77 10.09 -5.92
C VAL A 84 8.10 11.45 -6.13
N THR A 85 7.92 11.82 -7.40
CA THR A 85 7.05 12.94 -7.76
C THR A 85 5.61 12.53 -7.44
N SER A 86 5.02 13.08 -6.38
CA SER A 86 3.59 12.93 -6.14
C SER A 86 2.86 13.42 -7.39
N PRO A 87 2.02 12.58 -8.02
CA PRO A 87 1.45 12.92 -9.31
C PRO A 87 0.57 14.16 -9.17
N THR A 88 0.77 15.14 -10.03
CA THR A 88 -0.17 16.26 -10.12
C THR A 88 -1.41 15.78 -10.86
N SER A 89 -2.57 16.39 -10.59
CA SER A 89 -3.82 15.99 -11.29
C SER A 89 -3.65 16.01 -12.81
N LYS A 90 -2.82 16.93 -13.33
CA LYS A 90 -2.51 17.04 -14.77
C LYS A 90 -1.77 15.81 -15.30
N ASP A 91 -0.78 15.31 -14.56
CA ASP A 91 -0.01 14.13 -14.96
C ASP A 91 -0.90 12.88 -15.01
N THR A 92 -1.79 12.74 -14.01
CA THR A 92 -2.76 11.64 -13.96
C THR A 92 -3.73 11.69 -15.14
N PHE A 93 -4.25 12.88 -15.47
CA PHE A 93 -5.15 13.06 -16.61
C PHE A 93 -4.44 12.75 -17.94
N GLN A 94 -3.21 13.21 -18.11
CA GLN A 94 -2.43 12.95 -19.33
C GLN A 94 -2.13 11.46 -19.49
N ALA A 95 -1.68 10.78 -18.43
CA ALA A 95 -1.43 9.35 -18.44
C ALA A 95 -2.71 8.56 -18.79
N THR A 96 -3.83 8.91 -18.17
CA THR A 96 -5.13 8.27 -18.44
C THR A 96 -5.55 8.46 -19.90
N PHE A 97 -5.39 9.67 -20.44
CA PHE A 97 -5.75 9.99 -21.81
C PHE A 97 -4.92 9.20 -22.83
N VAL A 98 -3.61 9.07 -22.59
CA VAL A 98 -2.72 8.25 -23.43
C VAL A 98 -3.13 6.79 -23.42
N VAL A 99 -3.47 6.24 -22.25
CA VAL A 99 -3.96 4.85 -22.13
C VAL A 99 -5.26 4.67 -22.91
N ILE A 100 -6.22 5.59 -22.77
CA ILE A 100 -7.49 5.54 -23.50
C ILE A 100 -7.25 5.48 -25.01
N ILE A 101 -6.41 6.37 -25.55
CA ILE A 101 -6.10 6.38 -26.99
C ILE A 101 -5.47 5.06 -27.42
N THR A 102 -4.50 4.57 -26.64
CA THR A 102 -3.78 3.32 -26.96
C THR A 102 -4.74 2.12 -26.97
N VAL A 103 -5.68 2.06 -26.03
CA VAL A 103 -6.69 1.00 -25.97
C VAL A 103 -7.67 1.09 -27.14
N ILE A 104 -8.11 2.30 -27.53
CA ILE A 104 -8.98 2.49 -28.70
C ILE A 104 -8.29 2.02 -29.98
N LEU A 105 -7.01 2.39 -30.18
CA LEU A 105 -6.24 1.96 -31.34
C LEU A 105 -6.04 0.44 -31.37
N ALA A 106 -5.69 -0.17 -30.23
CA ALA A 106 -5.56 -1.61 -30.12
C ALA A 106 -6.90 -2.33 -30.42
N GLY A 107 -8.01 -1.80 -29.90
CA GLY A 107 -9.35 -2.31 -30.16
C GLY A 107 -9.73 -2.22 -31.65
N LEU A 108 -9.37 -1.14 -32.32
CA LEU A 108 -9.63 -0.96 -33.76
C LEU A 108 -8.83 -1.96 -34.61
N VAL A 109 -7.56 -2.19 -34.25
CA VAL A 109 -6.73 -3.20 -34.91
C VAL A 109 -7.31 -4.61 -34.73
N PHE A 110 -7.69 -4.97 -33.50
CA PHE A 110 -8.30 -6.28 -33.25
C PHE A 110 -9.63 -6.46 -33.98
N ALA A 111 -10.50 -5.45 -33.97
CA ALA A 111 -11.77 -5.49 -34.70
C ALA A 111 -11.57 -5.71 -36.21
N PHE A 112 -10.53 -5.10 -36.79
CA PHE A 112 -10.17 -5.30 -38.19
C PHE A 112 -9.74 -6.75 -38.47
N PHE A 113 -8.90 -7.34 -37.62
CA PHE A 113 -8.50 -8.74 -37.75
C PHE A 113 -9.69 -9.70 -37.61
N ASP A 114 -10.56 -9.46 -36.64
CA ASP A 114 -11.76 -10.27 -36.44
C ASP A 114 -12.66 -10.24 -37.68
N TRP A 115 -12.87 -9.06 -38.26
CA TRP A 115 -13.66 -8.90 -39.48
C TRP A 115 -13.05 -9.64 -40.67
N MET A 116 -11.73 -9.53 -40.87
CA MET A 116 -11.02 -10.29 -41.91
C MET A 116 -11.17 -11.80 -41.72
N PHE A 117 -11.07 -12.28 -40.49
CA PHE A 117 -11.19 -13.71 -40.18
C PHE A 117 -12.60 -14.23 -40.46
N VAL A 118 -13.63 -13.48 -40.09
CA VAL A 118 -15.04 -13.81 -40.37
C VAL A 118 -15.28 -13.92 -41.88
N ILE A 119 -14.80 -12.96 -42.67
CA ILE A 119 -14.93 -13.01 -44.14
C ILE A 119 -14.19 -14.21 -44.72
N GLY A 120 -12.96 -14.48 -44.24
CA GLY A 120 -12.19 -15.64 -44.67
C GLY A 120 -12.93 -16.95 -44.40
N LEU A 121 -13.52 -17.11 -43.22
CA LEU A 121 -14.31 -18.28 -42.86
C LEU A 121 -15.59 -18.41 -43.70
N GLN A 122 -16.30 -17.31 -43.95
CA GLN A 122 -17.50 -17.31 -44.81
C GLN A 122 -17.16 -17.71 -46.24
N TRP A 123 -16.05 -17.20 -46.79
CA TRP A 123 -15.59 -17.57 -48.12
C TRP A 123 -15.17 -19.05 -48.18
N PHE A 124 -14.43 -19.53 -47.19
CA PHE A 124 -14.07 -20.95 -47.08
C PHE A 124 -15.31 -21.85 -47.01
N TRP A 125 -16.29 -21.52 -46.18
CA TRP A 125 -17.50 -22.33 -46.02
C TRP A 125 -18.39 -22.33 -47.26
N SER A 126 -18.56 -21.17 -47.91
CA SER A 126 -19.30 -21.07 -49.17
C SER A 126 -18.60 -21.79 -50.33
N GLY A 127 -17.26 -21.81 -50.36
CA GLY A 127 -16.48 -22.62 -51.28
C GLY A 127 -16.63 -24.12 -51.03
N ALA A 128 -16.58 -24.55 -49.77
CA ALA A 128 -16.80 -25.95 -49.40
C ALA A 128 -18.21 -26.44 -49.78
N GLN A 129 -19.24 -25.64 -49.52
CA GLN A 129 -20.61 -25.98 -49.91
C GLN A 129 -20.79 -26.17 -51.43
N ARG A 130 -20.06 -25.41 -52.25
CA ARG A 130 -20.09 -25.55 -53.72
C ARG A 130 -19.32 -26.76 -54.25
N LEU A 131 -18.38 -27.31 -53.49
CA LEU A 131 -17.62 -28.51 -53.87
C LEU A 131 -18.28 -29.81 -53.44
N PHE A 132 -19.16 -29.77 -52.42
CA PHE A 132 -19.86 -30.92 -51.87
C PHE A 132 -21.37 -30.98 -52.23
N SER A 133 -21.84 -30.13 -53.15
CA SER A 133 -23.17 -30.17 -53.78
C SER A 133 -23.07 -30.58 -55.24
#